data_AF-G5DZA7-F1
#
_entry.id   AF-G5DZA7-F1
#
_cell.length_a   1.000
_cell.length_b   1.000
_cell.length_c   1.000
_cell.angle_alpha   90.00
_cell.angle_beta   90.00
_cell.angle_gamma   90.00
#
_symmetry.space_group_name_H-M   'P 1'
#
loop_
_entity.id
_entity.type
_entity.pdbx_description
1 polymer ?
#
loop_
_entity_poly.entity_id
_entity_poly.type
_entity_poly.pdbx_seq_one_letter_code
_entity_poly.pdbx_strand_id
1 'polypeptide(L)'
;EFKMHEQIENEYIIGLPQQRSQTVYHVHSDNKLSDMLVFEKGMKNDEYEQLNYAQQLKERLEAFTSDFLPHMKEEEEVFQPMLMEYFSPEVMLNIFNYLNPQDLCRCCQVNTKWTQLARTGSLWKHLYPVLWARGDWYNGPATYLDTEPDQEWISRRKAESQAYHGWDEDADIDESEENEDEDDSINVAQREKQLLNGLVHSILPIVGHSVKTLVLSYSSAASNKVVRQMLECCPNLEHLDLTQTDISDSDYSSSQFWILNSGNLTDIEDAADWKYKTTDGFCVLDFPSNLTCFNNGCCNR
;
A
#
# COMPACT_ATOMS: atom_id res chain seq x y z
N GLU A 1 -11.42 10.09 -10.53
CA GLU A 1 -10.26 10.65 -9.80
C GLU A 1 -10.54 12.04 -9.24
N PHE A 2 -10.76 13.08 -10.07
CA PHE A 2 -11.04 14.44 -9.58
C PHE A 2 -12.18 14.51 -8.54
N LYS A 3 -13.30 13.83 -8.76
CA LYS A 3 -14.40 13.79 -7.78
C LYS A 3 -14.00 13.22 -6.41
N MET A 4 -13.11 12.23 -6.39
CA MET A 4 -12.62 11.62 -5.16
C MET A 4 -11.63 12.55 -4.45
N HIS A 5 -10.79 13.26 -5.21
CA HIS A 5 -9.90 14.30 -4.70
C HIS A 5 -10.68 15.39 -3.97
N GLU A 6 -11.73 15.96 -4.59
CA GLU A 6 -12.56 16.98 -3.93
C GLU A 6 -13.27 16.46 -2.67
N GLN A 7 -13.68 15.18 -2.67
CA GLN A 7 -14.35 14.58 -1.51
C GLN A 7 -13.40 14.46 -0.31
N ILE A 8 -12.16 14.01 -0.55
CA ILE A 8 -11.14 13.91 0.49
C ILE A 8 -10.82 15.30 1.05
N GLU A 9 -10.71 16.29 0.17
CA GLU A 9 -10.43 17.67 0.59
C GLU A 9 -11.55 18.26 1.44
N ASN A 10 -12.79 18.14 0.99
CA ASN A 10 -13.94 18.65 1.72
C ASN A 10 -14.14 17.98 3.08
N GLU A 11 -14.01 16.66 3.16
CA GLU A 11 -14.24 15.90 4.39
C GLU A 11 -13.11 16.06 5.41
N TYR A 12 -11.84 16.04 4.96
CA TYR A 12 -10.70 15.89 5.87
C TYR A 12 -9.74 17.07 5.89
N ILE A 13 -9.75 17.94 4.88
CA ILE A 13 -8.78 19.02 4.75
C ILE A 13 -9.42 20.38 5.01
N ILE A 14 -10.66 20.61 4.58
CA ILE A 14 -11.32 21.93 4.55
C ILE A 14 -12.29 22.14 5.73
N GLY A 15 -12.95 21.07 6.22
CA GLY A 15 -13.85 21.17 7.38
C GLY A 15 -13.14 21.48 8.71
N LEU A 16 -11.91 21.01 8.88
CA LEU A 16 -11.11 21.19 10.10
C LEU A 16 -10.52 22.62 10.26
N PRO A 17 -9.97 23.27 9.21
CA PRO A 17 -9.52 24.66 9.26
C PRO A 17 -10.67 25.64 9.47
N GLN A 18 -11.85 25.41 8.89
CA GLN A 18 -13.02 26.29 9.11
C GLN A 18 -13.40 26.37 10.59
N GLN A 19 -13.41 25.23 11.31
CA GLN A 19 -13.70 25.20 12.74
C GLN A 19 -12.62 25.88 13.60
N ARG A 20 -11.34 25.82 13.19
CA ARG A 20 -10.20 26.30 13.98
C ARG A 20 -9.78 27.74 13.69
N SER A 21 -9.94 28.20 12.45
CA SER A 21 -9.38 29.47 11.98
C SER A 21 -10.38 30.65 12.07
N GLN A 22 -11.70 30.39 12.11
CA GLN A 22 -12.77 31.41 12.12
C GLN A 22 -12.67 32.53 11.05
N THR A 23 -11.78 32.38 10.07
CA THR A 23 -11.46 33.42 9.07
C THR A 23 -11.73 32.98 7.64
N VAL A 24 -12.07 31.70 7.39
CA VAL A 24 -12.25 31.17 6.03
C VAL A 24 -13.74 30.86 5.78
N TYR A 25 -14.42 31.77 5.07
CA TYR A 25 -15.89 31.77 4.92
C TYR A 25 -16.40 31.11 3.64
N HIS A 26 -15.53 30.85 2.65
CA HIS A 26 -15.80 30.09 1.43
C HIS A 26 -14.49 29.42 1.04
N VAL A 27 -14.42 28.09 1.13
CA VAL A 27 -13.10 27.42 1.11
C VAL A 27 -12.97 26.42 -0.03
N HIS A 28 -14.06 25.96 -0.62
CA HIS A 28 -13.98 24.96 -1.66
C HIS A 28 -15.10 25.19 -2.67
N SER A 29 -14.74 25.59 -3.89
CA SER A 29 -15.67 25.75 -5.00
C SER A 29 -16.00 24.38 -5.59
N ASP A 30 -17.29 24.08 -5.76
CA ASP A 30 -17.72 22.93 -6.54
C ASP A 30 -17.23 23.10 -7.98
N ASN A 31 -16.23 22.31 -8.36
CA ASN A 31 -15.58 22.35 -9.68
C ASN A 31 -16.48 21.86 -10.83
N LYS A 32 -17.80 21.75 -10.60
CA LYS A 32 -18.81 21.30 -11.56
C LYS A 32 -18.46 19.95 -12.19
N LEU A 33 -17.70 19.12 -11.48
CA LEU A 33 -17.28 17.78 -11.94
C LEU A 33 -18.49 16.91 -12.26
N SER A 34 -19.59 17.10 -11.53
CA SER A 34 -20.88 16.46 -11.80
C SER A 34 -21.45 16.84 -13.17
N ASP A 35 -21.27 18.09 -13.64
CA ASP A 35 -21.76 18.56 -14.94
C ASP A 35 -20.93 18.01 -16.11
N MET A 36 -19.65 17.70 -15.87
CA MET A 36 -18.77 17.03 -16.84
C MET A 36 -19.11 15.54 -16.99
N LEU A 37 -19.41 14.85 -15.88
CA LEU A 37 -19.77 13.42 -15.89
C LEU A 37 -21.09 13.13 -16.62
N VAL A 38 -22.03 14.08 -16.65
CA VAL A 38 -23.30 13.93 -17.38
C VAL A 38 -23.11 13.80 -18.90
N PHE A 39 -21.95 14.20 -19.43
CA PHE A 39 -21.66 14.14 -20.87
C PHE A 39 -21.26 12.74 -21.37
N GLU A 40 -21.12 11.75 -20.48
CA GLU A 40 -20.80 10.35 -20.83
C GLU A 40 -21.91 9.64 -21.64
N LYS A 41 -23.04 10.30 -21.92
CA LYS A 41 -24.12 9.75 -22.77
C LYS A 41 -24.00 10.17 -24.23
N GLY A 42 -23.35 9.29 -25.00
CA GLY A 42 -23.80 8.95 -26.36
C GLY A 42 -22.72 8.94 -27.41
N MET A 43 -22.16 7.76 -27.71
CA MET A 43 -21.60 7.50 -29.04
C MET A 43 -22.74 7.55 -30.05
N LYS A 44 -22.81 8.63 -30.83
CA LYS A 44 -23.83 8.82 -31.87
C LYS A 44 -23.31 8.28 -33.20
N ASN A 45 -24.20 7.65 -33.97
CA ASN A 45 -23.85 6.91 -35.20
C ASN A 45 -23.64 7.81 -36.43
N ASP A 46 -23.94 9.11 -36.35
CA ASP A 46 -23.87 10.04 -37.48
C ASP A 46 -22.67 11.00 -37.37
N GLU A 47 -21.97 11.20 -38.48
CA GLU A 47 -20.71 11.97 -38.56
C GLU A 47 -20.92 13.46 -38.20
N TYR A 48 -22.07 14.02 -38.58
CA TYR A 48 -22.43 15.40 -38.24
C TYR A 48 -22.73 15.57 -36.74
N GLU A 49 -23.40 14.59 -36.14
CA GLU A 49 -23.65 14.58 -34.69
C GLU A 49 -22.36 14.39 -33.88
N GLN A 50 -21.42 13.59 -34.38
CA GLN A 50 -20.09 13.42 -33.79
C GLN A 50 -19.29 14.72 -33.83
N LEU A 51 -19.31 15.45 -34.95
CA LEU A 51 -18.57 16.72 -35.07
C LEU A 51 -19.13 17.79 -34.13
N ASN A 52 -20.46 17.89 -34.03
CA ASN A 52 -21.11 18.82 -33.11
C ASN A 52 -20.85 18.44 -31.64
N TYR A 53 -20.88 17.14 -31.32
CA TYR A 53 -20.53 16.64 -29.98
C TYR A 53 -19.07 16.95 -29.64
N ALA A 54 -18.14 16.72 -30.56
CA ALA A 54 -16.72 17.01 -30.36
C ALA A 54 -16.46 18.50 -30.10
N GLN A 55 -17.16 19.39 -30.81
CA GLN A 55 -17.05 20.83 -30.58
C GLN A 55 -17.58 21.23 -29.19
N GLN A 56 -18.75 20.71 -28.78
CA GLN A 56 -19.32 20.99 -27.46
C GLN A 56 -18.45 20.42 -26.33
N LEU A 57 -17.89 19.23 -26.52
CA LEU A 57 -16.97 18.60 -25.57
C LEU A 57 -15.71 19.46 -25.41
N LYS A 58 -15.14 19.97 -26.51
CA LYS A 58 -13.98 20.84 -26.48
C LYS A 58 -14.26 22.13 -25.72
N GLU A 59 -15.34 22.85 -26.05
CA GLU A 59 -15.69 24.11 -25.38
C GLU A 59 -15.93 23.91 -23.88
N ARG A 60 -16.54 22.79 -23.48
CA ARG A 60 -16.73 22.45 -22.05
C ARG A 60 -15.44 22.07 -21.34
N LEU A 61 -14.57 21.30 -21.98
CA LEU A 61 -13.25 20.96 -21.41
C LEU A 61 -12.39 22.22 -21.22
N GLU A 62 -12.43 23.16 -22.18
CA GLU A 62 -11.73 24.44 -22.06
C GLU A 62 -12.29 25.29 -20.91
N ALA A 63 -13.62 25.38 -20.79
CA ALA A 63 -14.26 26.09 -19.69
C ALA A 63 -13.94 25.45 -18.33
N PHE A 64 -14.02 24.12 -18.22
CA PHE A 64 -13.66 23.38 -17.01
C PHE A 64 -12.20 23.64 -16.63
N THR A 65 -11.28 23.52 -17.57
CA THR A 65 -9.84 23.70 -17.32
C THR A 65 -9.51 25.13 -16.89
N SER A 66 -10.21 26.13 -17.47
CA SER A 66 -10.04 27.54 -17.12
C SER A 66 -10.44 27.85 -15.67
N ASP A 67 -11.41 27.13 -15.11
CA ASP A 67 -11.84 27.29 -13.71
C ASP A 67 -11.02 26.38 -12.77
N PHE A 68 -10.68 25.17 -13.20
CA PHE A 68 -10.03 24.14 -12.40
C PHE A 68 -8.54 24.43 -12.11
N LEU A 69 -7.78 24.94 -13.09
CA LEU A 69 -6.35 25.20 -12.87
C LEU A 69 -6.08 26.32 -11.85
N PRO A 70 -6.81 27.46 -11.86
CA PRO A 70 -6.70 28.45 -10.80
C PRO A 70 -7.09 27.92 -9.41
N HIS A 71 -8.13 27.07 -9.33
CA HIS A 71 -8.56 26.41 -8.09
C HIS A 71 -7.45 25.54 -7.49
N MET A 72 -6.89 24.63 -8.29
CA MET A 72 -5.74 23.80 -7.87
C MET A 72 -4.54 24.63 -7.41
N LYS A 73 -4.29 25.75 -8.11
CA LYS A 73 -3.19 26.65 -7.77
C LYS A 73 -3.43 27.38 -6.43
N GLU A 74 -4.67 27.77 -6.14
CA GLU A 74 -5.04 28.34 -4.84
C GLU A 74 -4.85 27.33 -3.71
N GLU A 75 -5.19 26.06 -3.94
CA GLU A 75 -4.95 24.98 -2.98
C GLU A 75 -3.47 24.77 -2.65
N GLU A 76 -2.62 24.74 -3.67
CA GLU A 76 -1.17 24.60 -3.49
C GLU A 76 -0.53 25.85 -2.85
N GLU A 77 -0.89 27.05 -3.30
CA GLU A 77 -0.20 28.28 -2.89
C GLU A 77 -0.77 28.91 -1.60
N VAL A 78 -2.03 28.62 -1.24
CA VAL A 78 -2.71 29.22 -0.08
C VAL A 78 -3.08 28.18 0.96
N PHE A 79 -3.81 27.12 0.59
CA PHE A 79 -4.27 26.15 1.58
C PHE A 79 -3.13 25.28 2.10
N GLN A 80 -2.22 24.83 1.25
CA GLN A 80 -1.11 23.98 1.67
C GLN A 80 -0.20 24.65 2.72
N PRO A 81 0.26 25.92 2.57
CA PRO A 81 1.00 26.60 3.63
C PRO A 81 0.19 26.77 4.91
N MET A 82 -1.10 27.12 4.82
CA MET A 82 -1.96 27.23 6.00
C MET A 82 -2.11 25.89 6.72
N LEU A 83 -2.33 24.80 6.00
CA LEU A 83 -2.40 23.46 6.60
C LEU A 83 -1.09 23.15 7.34
N MET A 84 0.05 23.49 6.75
CA MET A 84 1.36 23.22 7.34
C MET A 84 1.67 24.08 8.57
N GLU A 85 1.12 25.29 8.65
CA GLU A 85 1.23 26.22 9.78
C GLU A 85 0.26 25.87 10.92
N TYR A 86 -0.99 25.53 10.59
CA TYR A 86 -2.07 25.39 11.57
C TYR A 86 -2.35 23.94 11.99
N PHE A 87 -1.89 22.93 11.24
CA PHE A 87 -2.10 21.52 11.59
C PHE A 87 -0.88 20.95 12.30
N SER A 88 -1.13 20.42 13.50
CA SER A 88 -0.13 19.64 14.20
C SER A 88 0.14 18.32 13.47
N PRO A 89 1.34 17.73 13.63
CA PRO A 89 1.66 16.42 13.09
C PRO A 89 0.61 15.34 13.40
N GLU A 90 0.02 15.36 14.59
CA GLU A 90 -0.99 14.35 14.97
C GLU A 90 -2.28 14.46 14.15
N VAL A 91 -2.72 15.68 13.81
CA VAL A 91 -3.92 15.85 12.98
C VAL A 91 -3.64 15.39 11.55
N MET A 92 -2.46 15.70 11.01
CA MET A 92 -2.04 15.22 9.69
C MET A 92 -1.96 13.69 9.63
N LEU A 93 -1.41 13.05 10.66
CA LEU A 93 -1.40 11.59 10.76
C LEU A 93 -2.81 11.00 10.83
N ASN A 94 -3.74 11.69 11.51
CA ASN A 94 -5.12 11.24 11.55
C ASN A 94 -5.80 11.33 10.18
N ILE A 95 -5.48 12.36 9.38
CA ILE A 95 -5.94 12.45 7.97
C ILE A 95 -5.32 11.31 7.15
N PHE A 96 -4.02 11.06 7.29
CA PHE A 96 -3.32 10.02 6.56
C PHE A 96 -3.79 8.60 6.88
N ASN A 97 -4.38 8.36 8.06
CA ASN A 97 -4.99 7.07 8.39
C ASN A 97 -6.16 6.69 7.46
N TYR A 98 -6.80 7.65 6.80
CA TYR A 98 -7.88 7.38 5.85
C TYR A 98 -7.37 7.09 4.43
N LEU A 99 -6.07 7.28 4.18
CA LEU A 99 -5.48 7.06 2.87
C LEU A 99 -5.04 5.61 2.70
N ASN A 100 -5.20 5.10 1.50
CA ASN A 100 -4.66 3.81 1.12
C ASN A 100 -3.13 3.90 0.91
N PRO A 101 -2.41 2.77 0.84
CA PRO A 101 -0.96 2.75 0.67
C PRO A 101 -0.45 3.46 -0.60
N GLN A 102 -1.23 3.44 -1.69
CA GLN A 102 -0.87 4.14 -2.93
C GLN A 102 -0.90 5.66 -2.73
N ASP A 103 -1.95 6.17 -2.10
CA ASP A 103 -2.11 7.59 -1.84
C ASP A 103 -1.12 8.08 -0.78
N LEU A 104 -0.77 7.26 0.21
CA LEU A 104 0.34 7.55 1.12
C LEU A 104 1.68 7.73 0.38
N CYS A 105 1.96 6.90 -0.63
CA CYS A 105 3.13 7.05 -1.48
C CYS A 105 3.08 8.31 -2.36
N ARG A 106 1.89 8.76 -2.77
CA ARG A 106 1.71 10.05 -3.46
C ARG A 106 1.94 11.22 -2.51
N CYS A 107 1.39 11.17 -1.28
CA CYS A 107 1.65 12.17 -0.25
C CYS A 107 3.14 12.33 0.06
N CYS A 108 3.94 11.26 -0.06
CA CYS A 108 5.39 11.33 0.11
C CYS A 108 6.09 12.27 -0.89
N GLN A 109 5.48 12.56 -2.04
CA GLN A 109 6.06 13.35 -3.13
C GLN A 109 5.71 14.84 -3.04
N VAL A 110 4.80 15.19 -2.13
CA VAL A 110 4.24 16.55 -2.02
C VAL A 110 5.25 17.53 -1.40
N ASN A 111 5.78 17.20 -0.22
CA ASN A 111 6.85 17.97 0.43
C ASN A 111 7.57 17.11 1.49
N THR A 112 8.71 17.58 1.99
CA THR A 112 9.56 16.84 2.93
C THR A 112 8.87 16.48 4.26
N LYS A 113 8.00 17.35 4.78
CA LYS A 113 7.26 17.08 6.03
C LYS A 113 6.16 16.03 5.79
N TRP A 114 5.50 16.03 4.63
CA TRP A 114 4.56 14.97 4.25
C TRP A 114 5.28 13.65 3.99
N THR A 115 6.47 13.66 3.39
CA THR A 115 7.31 12.46 3.26
C THR A 115 7.60 11.83 4.62
N GLN A 116 7.94 12.63 5.62
CA GLN A 116 8.20 12.14 6.98
C GLN A 116 6.92 11.58 7.63
N LEU A 117 5.80 12.30 7.51
CA LEU A 117 4.53 11.90 8.13
C LEU A 117 3.93 10.66 7.46
N ALA A 118 3.88 10.60 6.13
CA ALA A 118 3.32 9.46 5.39
C ALA A 118 4.14 8.18 5.57
N ARG A 119 5.42 8.30 5.97
CA ARG A 119 6.29 7.18 6.36
C ARG A 119 6.31 6.91 7.86
N THR A 120 5.30 7.39 8.60
CA THR A 120 5.16 7.03 10.01
C THR A 120 4.65 5.61 10.12
N GLY A 121 5.32 4.78 10.91
CA GLY A 121 5.00 3.35 11.00
C GLY A 121 3.58 3.02 11.47
N SER A 122 2.88 3.94 12.14
CA SER A 122 1.46 3.75 12.49
C SER A 122 0.54 3.57 11.28
N LEU A 123 0.93 4.07 10.11
CA LEU A 123 0.20 4.00 8.84
C LEU A 123 0.47 2.69 8.07
N TRP A 124 1.51 1.94 8.47
CA TRP A 124 2.02 0.77 7.72
C TRP A 124 1.96 -0.52 8.55
N LYS A 125 0.94 -0.67 9.39
CA LYS A 125 0.81 -1.84 10.28
C LYS A 125 0.44 -3.11 9.53
N HIS A 126 -0.32 -3.01 8.45
CA HIS A 126 -0.83 -4.18 7.72
C HIS A 126 -0.47 -4.06 6.24
N LEU A 127 0.29 -5.04 5.74
CA LEU A 127 0.79 -5.06 4.38
C LEU A 127 0.17 -6.22 3.61
N TYR A 128 -0.40 -5.90 2.44
CA TYR A 128 -0.99 -6.89 1.53
C TYR A 128 -0.44 -6.73 0.10
N PRO A 129 0.88 -6.91 -0.12
CA PRO A 129 1.53 -6.63 -1.41
C PRO A 129 0.87 -7.31 -2.61
N VAL A 130 0.40 -8.54 -2.41
CA VAL A 130 -0.26 -9.36 -3.43
C VAL A 130 -1.62 -8.76 -3.81
N LEU A 131 -2.40 -8.25 -2.84
CA LEU A 131 -3.66 -7.57 -3.12
C LEU A 131 -3.41 -6.23 -3.83
N TRP A 132 -2.43 -5.48 -3.35
CA TRP A 132 -2.08 -4.15 -3.89
C TRP A 132 -1.67 -4.21 -5.37
N ALA A 133 -0.91 -5.24 -5.76
CA ALA A 133 -0.52 -5.46 -7.15
C ALA A 133 -1.72 -5.66 -8.11
N ARG A 134 -2.85 -6.12 -7.56
CA ARG A 134 -4.12 -6.37 -8.27
C ARG A 134 -5.13 -5.23 -8.11
N GLY A 135 -4.72 -4.11 -7.51
CA GLY A 135 -5.53 -2.90 -7.37
C GLY A 135 -6.43 -2.85 -6.13
N ASP A 136 -6.42 -3.89 -5.29
CA ASP A 136 -7.07 -3.84 -3.99
C ASP A 136 -6.08 -3.28 -2.97
N TRP A 137 -6.26 -2.01 -2.58
CA TRP A 137 -5.36 -1.27 -1.69
C TRP A 137 -5.71 -1.38 -0.20
N TYR A 138 -6.31 -2.51 0.21
CA TYR A 138 -6.64 -2.77 1.61
C TYR A 138 -5.43 -2.61 2.55
N ASN A 139 -5.62 -1.96 3.70
CA ASN A 139 -4.57 -1.72 4.72
C ASN A 139 -5.07 -1.92 6.16
N GLY A 140 -6.22 -2.60 6.32
CA GLY A 140 -6.83 -2.87 7.62
C GLY A 140 -6.34 -4.18 8.27
N PRO A 141 -6.88 -4.53 9.45
CA PRO A 141 -6.52 -5.76 10.17
C PRO A 141 -6.96 -7.03 9.43
N ALA A 142 -6.22 -8.14 9.60
CA ALA A 142 -6.44 -9.40 8.90
C ALA A 142 -7.81 -10.09 9.16
N THR A 143 -8.66 -9.57 10.05
CA THR A 143 -9.95 -10.16 10.49
C THR A 143 -10.96 -10.48 9.39
N TYR A 144 -10.81 -9.95 8.17
CA TYR A 144 -11.72 -10.24 7.04
C TYR A 144 -11.19 -11.30 6.07
N LEU A 145 -9.91 -11.70 6.20
CA LEU A 145 -9.24 -12.61 5.27
C LEU A 145 -9.37 -14.10 5.65
N ASP A 146 -10.01 -14.41 6.77
CA ASP A 146 -10.32 -15.80 7.19
C ASP A 146 -11.42 -16.46 6.32
N THR A 147 -11.93 -15.78 5.30
CA THR A 147 -12.91 -16.36 4.36
C THR A 147 -12.15 -17.12 3.29
N GLU A 148 -12.43 -18.43 3.15
CA GLU A 148 -11.82 -19.23 2.07
C GLU A 148 -12.08 -18.57 0.71
N PRO A 149 -11.04 -18.31 -0.10
CA PRO A 149 -11.21 -17.72 -1.41
C PRO A 149 -12.02 -18.66 -2.31
N ASP A 150 -12.88 -18.09 -3.15
CA ASP A 150 -13.68 -18.89 -4.07
C ASP A 150 -12.81 -19.58 -5.15
N GLN A 151 -13.41 -20.55 -5.84
CA GLN A 151 -12.72 -21.36 -6.85
C GLN A 151 -12.27 -20.54 -8.06
N GLU A 152 -12.97 -19.45 -8.38
CA GLU A 152 -12.64 -18.57 -9.49
C GLU A 152 -11.37 -17.78 -9.18
N TRP A 153 -11.30 -17.22 -7.97
CA TRP A 153 -10.13 -16.53 -7.44
C TRP A 153 -8.90 -17.44 -7.44
N ILE A 154 -9.03 -18.68 -6.93
CA ILE A 154 -7.92 -19.64 -6.91
C ILE A 154 -7.46 -19.99 -8.33
N SER A 155 -8.39 -20.17 -9.26
CA SER A 155 -8.09 -20.48 -10.66
C SER A 155 -7.31 -19.34 -11.31
N ARG A 156 -7.73 -18.08 -11.08
CA ARG A 156 -7.03 -16.90 -11.56
C ARG A 156 -5.60 -16.82 -11.03
N ARG A 157 -5.38 -17.12 -9.74
CA ARG A 157 -4.01 -17.14 -9.15
C ARG A 157 -3.10 -18.19 -9.75
N LYS A 158 -3.66 -19.37 -10.08
CA LYS A 158 -2.89 -20.42 -10.74
C LYS A 158 -2.49 -20.02 -12.16
N ALA A 159 -3.39 -19.39 -12.91
CA ALA A 159 -3.09 -18.88 -14.25
C ALA A 159 -1.99 -17.80 -14.21
N GLU A 160 -2.10 -16.83 -13.30
CA GLU A 160 -1.08 -15.78 -13.09
C GLU A 160 0.30 -16.37 -12.73
N SER A 161 0.34 -17.38 -11.86
CA SER A 161 1.58 -18.07 -11.51
C SER A 161 2.18 -18.82 -12.70
N GLN A 162 1.36 -19.55 -13.46
CA GLN A 162 1.82 -20.28 -14.64
C GLN A 162 2.38 -19.33 -15.72
N ALA A 163 1.68 -18.23 -15.98
CA ALA A 163 2.11 -17.21 -16.93
C ALA A 163 3.46 -16.59 -16.51
N TYR A 164 3.62 -16.29 -15.22
CA TYR A 164 4.88 -15.74 -14.71
C TYR A 164 6.06 -16.73 -14.78
N HIS A 165 5.83 -18.01 -14.50
CA HIS A 165 6.87 -19.04 -14.60
C HIS A 165 7.28 -19.36 -16.05
N GLY A 166 6.33 -19.22 -16.98
CA GLY A 166 6.59 -19.36 -18.42
C GLY A 166 7.20 -18.11 -19.05
N TRP A 167 7.18 -16.98 -18.35
CA TRP A 167 7.74 -15.72 -18.83
C TRP A 167 9.27 -15.73 -18.70
N ASP A 168 9.95 -15.69 -19.84
CA ASP A 168 11.41 -15.54 -19.89
C ASP A 168 11.77 -14.06 -20.05
N GLU A 169 12.57 -13.54 -19.12
CA GLU A 169 12.90 -12.10 -19.00
C GLU A 169 13.82 -11.62 -20.14
N ASP A 170 14.45 -12.55 -20.88
CA ASP A 170 15.36 -12.27 -22.00
C ASP A 170 14.86 -12.78 -23.37
N ALA A 171 13.64 -13.32 -23.45
CA ALA A 171 13.03 -13.67 -24.72
C ALA A 171 12.75 -12.39 -25.53
N ASP A 172 13.49 -12.22 -26.62
CA ASP A 172 13.18 -11.24 -27.65
C ASP A 172 11.84 -11.62 -28.28
N ILE A 173 10.81 -10.84 -27.95
CA ILE A 173 9.43 -10.91 -28.46
C ILE A 173 9.41 -11.42 -29.92
N ASP A 174 8.98 -12.67 -30.11
CA ASP A 174 8.48 -13.19 -31.38
C ASP A 174 6.95 -13.26 -31.25
N GLU A 175 6.29 -12.31 -31.91
CA GLU A 175 4.84 -12.16 -32.00
C GLU A 175 4.22 -13.30 -32.84
N SER A 176 3.53 -14.25 -32.20
CA SER A 176 2.39 -14.94 -32.84
C SER A 176 1.51 -15.71 -31.86
N GLU A 177 0.85 -15.00 -30.93
CA GLU A 177 -0.55 -15.23 -30.52
C GLU A 177 -0.89 -14.21 -29.41
N GLU A 178 -1.67 -13.18 -29.75
CA GLU A 178 -2.18 -12.18 -28.81
C GLU A 178 -3.27 -12.80 -27.92
N ASN A 179 -2.89 -13.49 -26.85
CA ASN A 179 -3.82 -13.89 -25.80
C ASN A 179 -3.92 -12.77 -24.77
N GLU A 180 -4.96 -11.93 -24.86
CA GLU A 180 -5.22 -10.80 -23.94
C GLU A 180 -5.19 -11.24 -22.45
N ASP A 181 -5.69 -12.44 -22.14
CA ASP A 181 -5.72 -12.99 -20.77
C ASP A 181 -4.33 -13.36 -20.21
N GLU A 182 -3.39 -13.77 -21.07
CA GLU A 182 -2.01 -14.08 -20.66
C GLU A 182 -1.22 -12.80 -20.41
N ASP A 183 -1.43 -11.76 -21.22
CA ASP A 183 -0.76 -10.46 -21.07
C ASP A 183 -1.17 -9.76 -19.76
N ASP A 184 -2.47 -9.77 -19.43
CA ASP A 184 -2.99 -9.26 -18.15
C ASP A 184 -2.38 -10.01 -16.95
N SER A 185 -2.25 -11.33 -17.06
CA SER A 185 -1.68 -12.19 -16.01
C SER A 185 -0.19 -11.91 -15.78
N ILE A 186 0.58 -11.74 -16.86
CA ILE A 186 2.00 -11.37 -16.80
C ILE A 186 2.17 -9.97 -16.18
N ASN A 187 1.32 -9.01 -16.58
CA ASN A 187 1.36 -7.64 -16.06
C ASN A 187 1.14 -7.60 -14.54
N VAL A 188 0.18 -8.37 -14.03
CA VAL A 188 -0.08 -8.49 -12.58
C VAL A 188 1.14 -9.03 -11.83
N ALA A 189 1.76 -10.11 -12.32
CA ALA A 189 2.93 -10.71 -11.67
C ALA A 189 4.15 -9.77 -11.70
N GLN A 190 4.35 -9.03 -12.80
CA GLN A 190 5.39 -8.01 -12.89
C GLN A 190 5.15 -6.85 -11.91
N ARG A 191 3.91 -6.36 -11.80
CA ARG A 191 3.52 -5.34 -10.80
C ARG A 191 3.78 -5.84 -9.39
N GLU A 192 3.48 -7.09 -9.11
CA GLU A 192 3.76 -7.73 -7.82
C GLU A 192 5.27 -7.75 -7.51
N LYS A 193 6.10 -8.21 -8.47
CA LYS A 193 7.58 -8.17 -8.36
C LYS A 193 8.08 -6.75 -8.08
N GLN A 194 7.57 -5.75 -8.80
CA GLN A 194 7.97 -4.35 -8.63
C GLN A 194 7.56 -3.82 -7.25
N LEU A 195 6.34 -4.11 -6.81
CA LEU A 195 5.80 -3.65 -5.54
C LEU A 195 6.57 -4.26 -4.36
N LEU A 196 6.81 -5.58 -4.39
CA LEU A 196 7.60 -6.27 -3.36
C LEU A 196 9.01 -5.68 -3.24
N ASN A 197 9.69 -5.47 -4.38
CA ASN A 197 11.00 -4.83 -4.39
C ASN A 197 10.93 -3.38 -3.89
N GLY A 198 9.91 -2.61 -4.29
CA GLY A 198 9.69 -1.25 -3.81
C GLY A 198 9.56 -1.18 -2.29
N LEU A 199 8.82 -2.11 -1.69
CA LEU A 199 8.65 -2.20 -0.24
C LEU A 199 9.98 -2.47 0.47
N VAL A 200 10.73 -3.48 0.02
CA VAL A 200 12.02 -3.86 0.60
C VAL A 200 13.02 -2.71 0.58
N HIS A 201 13.08 -1.94 -0.51
CA HIS A 201 14.11 -0.92 -0.67
C HIS A 201 13.72 0.47 -0.14
N SER A 202 12.42 0.81 -0.15
CA SER A 202 11.97 2.19 0.07
C SER A 202 11.10 2.42 1.30
N ILE A 203 10.35 1.39 1.75
CA ILE A 203 9.36 1.54 2.82
C ILE A 203 9.79 0.79 4.08
N LEU A 204 10.03 -0.51 3.97
CA LEU A 204 10.36 -1.38 5.10
C LEU A 204 11.60 -0.97 5.90
N PRO A 205 12.68 -0.43 5.32
CA PRO A 205 13.81 0.05 6.10
C PRO A 205 13.46 1.18 7.07
N ILE A 206 12.36 1.90 6.79
CA ILE A 206 11.90 3.05 7.58
C ILE A 206 10.78 2.63 8.54
N VAL A 207 9.82 1.83 8.07
CA VAL A 207 8.59 1.52 8.82
C VAL A 207 8.51 0.10 9.36
N GLY A 208 9.44 -0.77 8.98
CA GLY A 208 9.35 -2.23 9.19
C GLY A 208 9.17 -2.62 10.66
N HIS A 209 9.77 -1.88 11.60
CA HIS A 209 9.59 -2.10 13.03
C HIS A 209 8.14 -1.91 13.52
N SER A 210 7.26 -1.28 12.74
CA SER A 210 5.85 -1.05 13.08
C SER A 210 4.89 -2.00 12.38
N VAL A 211 5.39 -2.81 11.43
CA VAL A 211 4.60 -3.78 10.67
C VAL A 211 4.16 -4.90 11.61
N LYS A 212 2.86 -5.21 11.59
CA LYS A 212 2.18 -6.23 12.40
C LYS A 212 1.65 -7.38 11.57
N THR A 213 1.21 -7.12 10.34
CA THR A 213 0.66 -8.12 9.44
C THR A 213 1.36 -8.04 8.09
N LEU A 214 1.78 -9.19 7.58
CA LEU A 214 2.31 -9.36 6.24
C LEU A 214 1.64 -10.56 5.59
N VAL A 215 0.84 -10.32 4.55
CA VAL A 215 0.13 -11.37 3.81
C VAL A 215 0.67 -11.43 2.39
N LEU A 216 1.27 -12.57 2.06
CA LEU A 216 1.84 -12.90 0.75
C LEU A 216 1.19 -14.16 0.16
N SER A 217 0.02 -14.55 0.67
CA SER A 217 -0.75 -15.70 0.20
C SER A 217 -0.95 -15.69 -1.31
N TYR A 218 -0.70 -16.82 -1.98
CA TYR A 218 -0.86 -17.00 -3.44
C TYR A 218 -0.02 -16.02 -4.28
N SER A 219 1.12 -15.58 -3.75
CA SER A 219 2.10 -14.79 -4.49
C SER A 219 2.80 -15.65 -5.54
N SER A 220 2.88 -15.15 -6.77
CA SER A 220 3.67 -15.74 -7.86
C SER A 220 5.08 -15.14 -7.96
N ALA A 221 5.29 -13.94 -7.41
CA ALA A 221 6.56 -13.21 -7.51
C ALA A 221 7.38 -13.18 -6.21
N ALA A 222 6.86 -13.69 -5.09
CA ALA A 222 7.59 -13.76 -3.82
C ALA A 222 8.67 -14.85 -3.86
N SER A 223 9.92 -14.42 -3.94
CA SER A 223 11.09 -15.30 -3.77
C SER A 223 11.53 -15.38 -2.31
N ASN A 224 12.19 -16.47 -1.93
CA ASN A 224 12.84 -16.63 -0.60
C ASN A 224 13.70 -15.42 -0.22
N LYS A 225 14.46 -14.88 -1.18
CA LYS A 225 15.32 -13.72 -0.97
C LYS A 225 14.51 -12.49 -0.55
N VAL A 226 13.44 -12.18 -1.28
CA VAL A 226 12.59 -11.01 -1.01
C VAL A 226 11.89 -11.16 0.33
N VAL A 227 11.27 -12.31 0.60
CA VAL A 227 10.58 -12.56 1.87
C VAL A 227 11.54 -12.46 3.05
N ARG A 228 12.73 -13.02 2.94
CA ARG A 228 13.76 -12.87 3.97
C ARG A 228 14.11 -11.41 4.24
N GLN A 229 14.36 -10.63 3.20
CA GLN A 229 14.65 -9.19 3.35
C GLN A 229 13.48 -8.45 4.01
N MET A 230 12.23 -8.80 3.70
CA MET A 230 11.06 -8.22 4.35
C MET A 230 11.00 -8.58 5.84
N LEU A 231 11.22 -9.85 6.19
CA LEU A 231 11.20 -10.33 7.57
C LEU A 231 12.34 -9.74 8.41
N GLU A 232 13.54 -9.54 7.82
CA GLU A 232 14.66 -8.87 8.47
C GLU A 232 14.33 -7.43 8.86
N CYS A 233 13.47 -6.74 8.09
CA CYS A 233 12.99 -5.40 8.43
C CYS A 233 11.81 -5.39 9.43
N CYS A 234 11.11 -6.52 9.64
CA CYS A 234 9.84 -6.58 10.38
C CYS A 234 9.95 -7.40 11.70
N PRO A 235 10.69 -6.92 12.72
CA PRO A 235 10.91 -7.69 13.96
C PRO A 235 9.66 -7.84 14.84
N ASN A 236 8.63 -7.02 14.65
CA ASN A 236 7.43 -6.97 15.50
C ASN A 236 6.19 -7.57 14.83
N LEU A 237 6.41 -8.44 13.83
CA LEU A 237 5.37 -9.10 13.06
C LEU A 237 4.54 -10.04 13.96
N GLU A 238 3.23 -9.92 13.88
CA GLU A 238 2.26 -10.71 14.65
C GLU A 238 1.55 -11.75 13.77
N HIS A 239 1.39 -11.45 12.48
CA HIS A 239 0.74 -12.31 11.51
C HIS A 239 1.55 -12.38 10.21
N LEU A 240 1.89 -13.59 9.78
CA LEU A 240 2.55 -13.88 8.51
C LEU A 240 1.74 -14.95 7.77
N ASP A 241 1.33 -14.64 6.55
CA ASP A 241 0.65 -15.58 5.67
C ASP A 241 1.49 -15.77 4.39
N LEU A 242 1.98 -17.01 4.21
CA LEU A 242 2.74 -17.46 3.03
C LEU A 242 2.02 -18.62 2.32
N THR A 243 0.72 -18.79 2.54
CA THR A 243 -0.06 -19.90 1.96
C THR A 243 0.06 -19.91 0.44
N GLN A 244 0.25 -21.11 -0.15
CA GLN A 244 0.31 -21.29 -1.61
C GLN A 244 1.37 -20.41 -2.30
N THR A 245 2.54 -20.26 -1.67
CA THR A 245 3.73 -19.62 -2.25
C THR A 245 4.82 -20.65 -2.49
N ASP A 246 5.69 -20.42 -3.48
CA ASP A 246 6.82 -21.31 -3.82
C ASP A 246 8.04 -21.11 -2.91
N ILE A 247 7.79 -20.93 -1.62
CA ILE A 247 8.80 -20.68 -0.59
C ILE A 247 9.26 -22.01 0.03
N SER A 248 10.56 -22.27 0.01
CA SER A 248 11.13 -23.52 0.53
C SER A 248 11.48 -23.44 2.03
N ASP A 249 11.17 -24.50 2.79
CA ASP A 249 11.37 -24.59 4.25
C ASP A 249 12.84 -24.52 4.73
N SER A 250 13.83 -24.55 3.81
CA SER A 250 15.26 -24.66 4.17
C SER A 250 15.88 -23.43 4.83
N ASP A 251 15.23 -22.26 4.77
CA ASP A 251 15.95 -20.97 4.92
C ASP A 251 15.52 -20.13 6.14
N TYR A 252 14.57 -20.59 6.97
CA TYR A 252 13.91 -19.76 7.99
C TYR A 252 14.30 -20.03 9.45
N SER A 253 15.40 -20.74 9.70
CA SER A 253 15.81 -21.23 11.03
C SER A 253 16.18 -20.15 12.08
N SER A 254 16.08 -18.86 11.78
CA SER A 254 16.63 -17.78 12.64
C SER A 254 15.61 -16.90 13.35
N SER A 255 14.30 -17.02 13.08
CA SER A 255 13.29 -16.13 13.68
C SER A 255 12.10 -16.91 14.24
N GLN A 256 11.60 -16.50 15.40
CA GLN A 256 10.40 -17.08 16.04
C GLN A 256 9.14 -16.47 15.37
N PHE A 257 8.52 -17.19 14.44
CA PHE A 257 7.27 -16.76 13.83
C PHE A 257 6.32 -17.95 13.64
N TRP A 258 5.02 -17.67 13.67
CA TRP A 258 3.97 -18.65 13.39
C TRP A 258 3.80 -18.76 11.88
N ILE A 259 4.14 -19.91 11.31
CA ILE A 259 3.90 -20.23 9.90
C ILE A 259 2.62 -21.04 9.82
N LEU A 260 1.59 -20.51 9.18
CA LEU A 260 0.48 -21.33 8.69
C LEU A 260 0.80 -21.75 7.26
N ASN A 261 1.42 -22.91 7.11
CA ASN A 261 1.61 -23.56 5.81
C ASN A 261 0.51 -24.59 5.61
N SER A 262 -0.44 -24.31 4.72
CA SER A 262 -1.52 -25.24 4.37
C SER A 262 -1.01 -26.51 3.66
N GLY A 263 0.21 -26.49 3.11
CA GLY A 263 0.83 -27.63 2.41
C GLY A 263 1.40 -28.72 3.33
N ASN A 264 1.54 -28.46 4.64
CA ASN A 264 1.96 -29.45 5.65
C ASN A 264 0.77 -30.05 6.45
N LEU A 265 -0.47 -29.76 6.05
CA LEU A 265 -1.69 -30.25 6.73
C LEU A 265 -2.25 -31.56 6.15
N THR A 266 -1.55 -32.22 5.23
CA THR A 266 -2.03 -33.46 4.61
C THR A 266 -1.90 -34.71 5.50
N ASP A 267 -1.19 -34.64 6.64
CA ASP A 267 -0.96 -35.79 7.52
C ASP A 267 -1.39 -35.54 8.99
N ILE A 268 -2.65 -35.16 9.22
CA ILE A 268 -3.24 -34.98 10.58
C ILE A 268 -3.52 -36.34 11.28
N GLU A 269 -2.68 -37.36 11.12
CA GLU A 269 -2.77 -38.58 11.95
C GLU A 269 -1.52 -38.93 12.76
N ASP A 270 -0.38 -38.24 12.60
CA ASP A 270 0.77 -38.48 13.47
C ASP A 270 1.43 -37.18 13.96
N ALA A 271 1.36 -37.00 15.28
CA ALA A 271 2.24 -36.18 16.11
C ALA A 271 1.98 -34.65 16.16
N ALA A 272 1.01 -34.27 16.99
CA ALA A 272 1.20 -33.14 17.90
C ALA A 272 2.38 -33.45 18.87
N ASP A 273 3.63 -33.33 18.41
CA ASP A 273 4.81 -33.40 19.29
C ASP A 273 5.34 -31.98 19.52
N TRP A 274 4.78 -31.30 20.52
CA TRP A 274 5.17 -29.96 20.93
C TRP A 274 6.48 -30.06 21.72
N LYS A 275 7.64 -29.92 21.07
CA LYS A 275 8.93 -29.94 21.78
C LYS A 275 9.39 -28.54 22.17
N TYR A 276 9.24 -28.23 23.46
CA TYR A 276 10.07 -27.24 24.14
C TYR A 276 11.54 -27.65 24.01
N LYS A 277 12.37 -26.85 23.34
CA LYS A 277 13.82 -27.09 23.30
C LYS A 277 14.48 -26.23 24.37
N THR A 278 14.52 -26.77 25.58
CA THR A 278 15.39 -26.29 26.67
C THR A 278 16.83 -26.62 26.26
N THR A 279 17.67 -25.61 26.09
CA THR A 279 19.12 -25.80 26.01
C THR A 279 19.69 -25.69 27.41
N ASP A 280 19.76 -26.81 28.13
CA ASP A 280 20.72 -26.96 29.22
C ASP A 280 22.12 -27.11 28.60
N GLY A 281 22.85 -26.00 28.63
CA GLY A 281 24.26 -25.89 28.30
C GLY A 281 24.89 -24.89 29.25
N PHE A 282 25.05 -25.32 30.51
CA PHE A 282 25.74 -24.62 31.58
C PHE A 282 27.11 -24.09 31.13
N CYS A 283 27.26 -22.76 31.08
CA CYS A 283 28.53 -22.07 31.33
C CYS A 283 28.25 -21.01 32.39
N VAL A 284 28.57 -21.36 33.63
CA VAL A 284 28.67 -20.44 34.77
C VAL A 284 29.84 -19.50 34.51
N LEU A 285 29.57 -18.21 34.39
CA LEU A 285 30.44 -17.14 34.86
C LEU A 285 29.57 -16.00 35.41
N ASP A 286 29.41 -16.05 36.72
CA ASP A 286 29.20 -14.98 37.71
C ASP A 286 28.62 -13.63 37.25
N PHE A 287 27.44 -13.32 37.79
CA PHE A 287 27.02 -11.95 38.04
C PHE A 287 27.88 -11.33 39.14
N PRO A 288 28.31 -10.06 38.98
CA PRO A 288 28.24 -9.12 40.06
C PRO A 288 27.09 -8.16 39.80
N SER A 289 26.08 -8.30 40.64
CA SER A 289 25.26 -7.20 41.12
C SER A 289 26.10 -5.93 41.33
N ASN A 290 25.73 -4.84 40.67
CA ASN A 290 25.70 -3.52 41.29
C ASN A 290 24.79 -2.57 40.50
N LEU A 291 23.70 -2.21 41.17
CA LEU A 291 23.03 -0.93 41.05
C LEU A 291 24.06 0.21 41.04
N THR A 292 24.02 1.08 40.03
CA THR A 292 24.18 2.53 40.26
C THR A 292 23.47 3.31 39.17
N CYS A 293 22.43 4.01 39.61
CA CYS A 293 21.82 5.15 38.99
C CYS A 293 22.88 6.25 38.85
N PHE A 294 23.02 6.91 37.70
CA PHE A 294 23.47 8.31 37.67
C PHE A 294 22.83 9.09 36.53
N ASN A 295 21.85 9.88 36.96
CA ASN A 295 21.51 11.20 36.47
C ASN A 295 22.76 12.11 36.45
N ASN A 296 22.95 12.87 35.38
CA ASN A 296 23.47 14.25 35.27
C ASN A 296 24.05 14.40 33.85
N GLY A 297 23.55 15.26 32.97
CA GLY A 297 23.33 16.68 33.19
C GLY A 297 24.65 17.43 33.02
N CYS A 298 24.84 18.11 31.89
CA CYS A 298 25.65 19.33 31.79
C CYS A 298 25.53 19.99 30.40
N CYS A 299 24.94 21.19 30.41
CA CYS A 299 25.07 22.22 29.40
C CYS A 299 26.46 22.89 29.43
N ASN A 300 26.73 23.63 28.35
CA ASN A 300 27.65 24.76 28.16
C ASN A 300 29.12 24.47 27.81
N ARG A 301 29.51 24.80 26.57
CA ARG A 301 29.96 26.15 26.19
C ARG A 301 29.85 26.37 24.69
#